data_AF-A0A251XPR0-F1
#
_entry.id   AF-A0A251XPR0-F1
#
_cell.length_a   1.000
_cell.length_b   1.000
_cell.length_c   1.000
_cell.angle_alpha   90.00
_cell.angle_beta   90.00
_cell.angle_gamma   90.00
#
_symmetry.space_group_name_H-M   'P 1'
#
loop_
_entity.id
_entity.type
_entity.pdbx_description
1 polymer ?
#
loop_
_entity_poly.entity_id
_entity_poly.type
_entity_poly.pdbx_seq_one_letter_code
_entity_poly.pdbx_strand_id
1 'polypeptide(L)'
;MSRRTREPVYGTAVILGRALFGALRLRLVADGRERIPDTGGAVIAMTHFGYLEFALVEWATWLHDRRRIRFMAKKGAFDQPGVGWVLRRMRHIEVDMTAGAAAYADAVAALRAASSSASSRRRA
;
A
#
# COMPACT_ATOMS: atom_id res chain seq x y z
N MET A 1 9.87 14.69 14.01
CA MET A 1 9.76 13.35 13.39
C MET A 1 8.55 12.62 13.96
N SER A 2 7.38 12.71 13.33
CA SER A 2 6.19 11.93 13.74
C SER A 2 6.52 10.43 13.63
N ARG A 3 6.39 9.69 14.74
CA ARG A 3 6.63 8.24 14.79
C ARG A 3 5.64 7.56 13.84
N ARG A 4 6.10 7.21 12.62
CA ARG A 4 5.37 6.25 11.77
C ARG A 4 5.11 5.01 12.61
N THR A 5 3.85 4.65 12.82
CA THR A 5 3.46 3.42 13.53
C THR A 5 4.27 2.26 12.97
N ARG A 6 4.95 1.52 13.84
CA ARG A 6 5.77 0.38 13.41
C ARG A 6 4.84 -0.70 12.86
N GLU A 7 5.01 -1.01 11.57
CA GLU A 7 4.31 -2.09 10.89
C GLU A 7 5.35 -3.13 10.47
N PRO A 8 5.76 -4.03 11.38
CA PRO A 8 6.88 -4.94 11.12
C PRO A 8 6.59 -5.88 9.95
N VAL A 9 5.37 -6.40 9.86
CA VAL A 9 4.95 -7.29 8.77
C VAL A 9 5.09 -6.59 7.41
N TYR A 10 4.66 -5.33 7.33
CA TYR A 10 4.78 -4.52 6.12
C TYR A 10 6.25 -4.28 5.74
N GLY A 11 7.07 -3.88 6.72
CA GLY A 11 8.50 -3.66 6.49
C GLY A 11 9.22 -4.92 6.02
N THR A 12 8.94 -6.06 6.64
CA THR A 12 9.48 -7.36 6.22
C THR A 12 9.02 -7.73 4.81
N ALA A 13 7.74 -7.53 4.47
CA ALA A 13 7.22 -7.79 3.13
C ALA A 13 7.95 -6.96 2.05
N VAL A 14 8.21 -5.67 2.32
CA VAL A 14 8.98 -4.81 1.40
C VAL A 14 10.42 -5.30 1.23
N ILE A 15 11.08 -5.75 2.30
CA ILE A 15 12.45 -6.28 2.22
C ILE A 15 12.48 -7.56 1.39
N LEU A 16 11.57 -8.50 1.66
CA LEU A 16 11.47 -9.75 0.92
C LEU A 16 11.15 -9.51 -0.56
N GLY A 17 10.21 -8.61 -0.86
CA GLY A 17 9.89 -8.22 -2.23
C GLY A 17 11.10 -7.67 -2.97
N ARG A 18 11.86 -6.77 -2.34
CA ARG A 18 13.11 -6.23 -2.92
C ARG A 18 14.17 -7.29 -3.16
N ALA A 19 14.33 -8.23 -2.23
CA ALA A 19 15.25 -9.36 -2.40
C ALA A 19 14.85 -10.24 -3.57
N LEU A 20 13.55 -10.57 -3.69
CA LEU A 20 12.99 -11.31 -4.81
C LEU A 20 13.24 -10.59 -6.14
N PHE A 21 12.96 -9.29 -6.22
CA PHE A 21 13.18 -8.51 -7.44
C PHE A 21 14.66 -8.39 -7.81
N GLY A 22 15.55 -8.32 -6.82
CA GLY A 22 16.99 -8.40 -7.03
C GLY A 22 17.42 -9.76 -7.59
N ALA A 23 16.90 -10.87 -7.04
CA ALA A 23 17.16 -12.22 -7.53
C ALA A 23 16.65 -12.41 -8.97
N LEU A 24 15.49 -11.85 -9.30
CA LEU A 24 14.92 -11.82 -10.64
C LEU A 24 15.61 -10.81 -11.58
N ARG A 25 16.60 -10.06 -11.10
CA ARG A 25 17.34 -9.03 -11.85
C ARG A 25 16.44 -7.99 -12.51
N LEU A 26 15.33 -7.63 -11.86
CA LEU A 26 14.41 -6.64 -12.39
C LEU A 26 15.02 -5.24 -12.33
N ARG A 27 14.94 -4.51 -13.45
CA ARG A 27 15.28 -3.09 -13.51
C ARG A 27 14.02 -2.26 -13.37
N LEU A 28 13.85 -1.59 -12.23
CA LEU A 28 12.73 -0.70 -12.02
C LEU A 28 12.95 0.62 -12.78
N VAL A 29 12.12 0.85 -13.79
CA VAL A 29 11.97 2.15 -14.45
C VAL A 29 10.62 2.70 -14.01
N ALA A 30 10.59 3.90 -13.46
CA ALA A 30 9.34 4.60 -13.22
C ALA A 30 9.58 6.11 -13.28
N ASP A 31 8.68 6.79 -13.96
CA ASP A 31 8.68 8.23 -14.19
C ASP A 31 7.51 8.86 -13.43
N GLY A 32 7.56 10.17 -13.20
CA GLY A 32 6.45 10.87 -12.56
C GLY A 32 6.31 10.59 -11.06
N ARG A 33 7.31 9.99 -10.40
CA ARG A 33 7.26 9.68 -8.96
C ARG A 33 7.10 10.94 -8.11
N GLU A 34 7.68 12.05 -8.58
CA GLU A 34 7.56 13.38 -8.00
C GLU A 34 6.12 13.92 -7.97
N ARG A 35 5.19 13.32 -8.73
CA ARG A 35 3.76 13.65 -8.67
C ARG A 35 3.05 13.00 -7.48
N ILE A 36 3.70 12.08 -6.78
CA ILE A 36 3.16 11.46 -5.57
C ILE A 36 3.30 12.48 -4.42
N PRO A 37 2.20 12.88 -3.77
CA PRO A 37 2.28 13.85 -2.68
C PRO A 37 3.10 13.31 -1.50
N ASP A 38 4.06 14.10 -1.00
CA ASP A 38 4.89 13.74 0.17
C ASP A 38 4.07 13.65 1.47
N THR A 39 2.97 14.39 1.52
CA THR A 39 2.07 14.46 2.67
C THR A 39 0.62 14.38 2.19
N GLY A 40 -0.26 13.95 3.09
CA GLY A 40 -1.69 13.83 2.82
C GLY A 40 -2.12 12.39 2.52
N GLY A 41 -3.37 12.22 2.12
CA GLY A 41 -3.88 11.02 1.48
C GLY A 41 -3.75 11.12 -0.03
N ALA A 42 -3.47 10.00 -0.70
CA ALA A 42 -3.47 9.90 -2.15
C ALA A 42 -4.09 8.56 -2.56
N VAL A 43 -4.72 8.52 -3.73
CA VAL A 43 -5.24 7.31 -4.36
C VAL A 43 -4.38 7.01 -5.57
N ILE A 44 -3.85 5.79 -5.65
CA ILE A 44 -3.12 5.30 -6.82
C ILE A 44 -4.08 4.37 -7.57
N ALA A 45 -4.47 4.78 -8.77
CA ALA A 45 -5.18 3.92 -9.70
C ALA A 45 -4.15 3.26 -10.63
N MET A 46 -4.22 1.94 -10.76
CA MET A 46 -3.36 1.15 -11.64
C MET A 46 -4.21 0.12 -12.36
N THR A 47 -3.72 -0.34 -13.50
CA THR A 47 -4.22 -1.56 -14.12
C THR A 47 -3.89 -2.77 -13.25
N HIS A 48 -4.47 -3.94 -13.55
CA HIS A 48 -4.06 -5.18 -12.88
C HIS A 48 -3.91 -6.30 -13.91
N PHE A 49 -2.67 -6.63 -14.26
CA PHE A 49 -2.37 -7.64 -15.29
C PHE A 49 -1.46 -8.78 -14.78
N GLY A 50 -0.93 -8.67 -13.55
CA GLY A 50 -0.08 -9.72 -12.99
C GLY A 50 -0.07 -9.75 -11.47
N TYR A 51 0.27 -10.94 -10.92
CA TYR A 51 0.30 -11.17 -9.48
C TYR A 51 1.34 -10.33 -8.73
N LEU A 52 2.48 -10.02 -9.37
CA LEU A 52 3.57 -9.26 -8.74
C LEU A 52 3.37 -7.75 -8.79
N GLU A 53 2.35 -7.25 -9.50
CA GLU A 53 2.19 -5.82 -9.78
C GLU A 53 2.04 -4.98 -8.51
N PHE A 54 1.26 -5.46 -7.53
CA PHE A 54 1.12 -4.80 -6.23
C PHE A 54 2.48 -4.58 -5.54
N ALA A 55 3.35 -5.59 -5.58
CA ALA A 55 4.67 -5.52 -4.98
C ALA A 55 5.63 -4.63 -5.78
N LEU A 56 5.50 -4.57 -7.11
CA LEU A 56 6.29 -3.67 -7.97
C LEU A 56 5.90 -2.20 -7.77
N VAL A 57 4.60 -1.89 -7.72
CA VAL A 57 4.13 -0.52 -7.43
C VAL A 57 4.48 -0.12 -6.01
N GLU A 58 4.36 -1.05 -5.06
CA GLU A 58 4.83 -0.83 -3.69
C GLU A 58 6.33 -0.52 -3.67
N TRP A 59 7.15 -1.28 -4.39
CA TRP A 59 8.58 -1.03 -4.47
C TRP A 59 8.88 0.36 -5.06
N ALA A 60 8.21 0.75 -6.14
CA ALA A 60 8.38 2.05 -6.77
C ALA A 60 7.98 3.21 -5.84
N THR A 61 6.88 3.06 -5.12
CA THR A 61 6.37 4.08 -4.19
C THR A 61 7.22 4.14 -2.93
N TRP A 62 7.64 3.00 -2.40
CA TRP A 62 8.48 2.93 -1.20
C TRP A 62 9.83 3.60 -1.38
N LEU A 63 10.41 3.54 -2.58
CA LEU A 63 11.66 4.22 -2.91
C LEU A 63 11.53 5.75 -2.91
N HIS A 64 10.33 6.30 -3.11
CA HIS A 64 10.08 7.75 -3.08
C HIS A 64 10.10 8.29 -1.65
N ASP A 65 9.14 7.87 -0.81
CA ASP A 65 8.89 8.50 0.50
C ASP A 65 8.69 7.50 1.65
N ARG A 66 8.84 6.20 1.35
CA ARG A 66 8.59 5.08 2.27
C ARG A 66 7.18 5.11 2.87
N ARG A 67 6.20 5.64 2.12
CA ARG A 67 4.78 5.51 2.46
C ARG A 67 4.32 4.08 2.24
N ARG A 68 3.21 3.76 2.87
CA ARG A 68 2.64 2.41 2.89
C ARG A 68 1.29 2.46 2.21
N ILE A 69 1.15 1.73 1.11
CA ILE A 69 -0.08 1.63 0.33
C ILE A 69 -1.05 0.68 1.05
N ARG A 70 -2.33 1.03 1.03
CA ARG A 70 -3.43 0.14 1.45
C ARG A 70 -4.13 -0.35 0.20
N PHE A 71 -3.70 -1.48 -0.31
CA PHE A 71 -4.34 -2.10 -1.46
C PHE A 71 -5.76 -2.53 -1.12
N MET A 72 -6.65 -2.36 -2.10
CA MET A 72 -7.98 -2.93 -2.09
C MET A 72 -7.90 -4.27 -2.82
N ALA A 73 -8.24 -5.36 -2.16
CA ALA A 73 -8.15 -6.71 -2.74
C ALA A 73 -9.44 -7.51 -2.46
N LYS A 74 -9.78 -8.41 -3.40
CA LYS A 74 -11.00 -9.23 -3.33
C LYS A 74 -11.04 -10.06 -2.05
N LYS A 75 -12.22 -10.16 -1.43
CA LYS A 75 -12.51 -10.99 -0.25
C LYS A 75 -11.88 -12.39 -0.29
N GLY A 76 -11.98 -13.08 -1.43
CA GLY A 76 -11.40 -14.43 -1.57
C GLY A 76 -9.88 -14.50 -1.32
N ALA A 77 -9.12 -13.41 -1.51
CA ALA A 77 -7.70 -13.36 -1.16
C ALA A 77 -7.48 -13.27 0.36
N PHE A 78 -8.41 -12.62 1.08
CA PHE A 78 -8.41 -12.52 2.53
C PHE A 78 -8.86 -13.80 3.24
N ASP A 79 -9.57 -14.67 2.54
CA ASP A 79 -10.03 -15.97 3.05
C ASP A 79 -8.94 -17.05 2.95
N GLN A 80 -7.89 -16.83 2.16
CA GLN A 80 -6.77 -17.78 2.06
C GLN A 80 -5.92 -17.77 3.34
N PRO A 81 -5.68 -18.93 3.99
CA PRO A 81 -4.79 -19.02 5.14
C PRO A 81 -3.38 -18.48 4.84
N GLY A 82 -2.78 -17.77 5.80
CA GLY A 82 -1.48 -17.12 5.62
C GLY A 82 -1.55 -15.83 4.81
N VAL A 83 -2.01 -15.88 3.55
CA VAL A 83 -2.16 -14.69 2.69
C VAL A 83 -3.09 -13.68 3.35
N GLY A 84 -4.29 -14.10 3.75
CA GLY A 84 -5.25 -13.25 4.44
C GLY A 84 -4.71 -12.66 5.74
N TRP A 85 -3.93 -13.43 6.51
CA TRP A 85 -3.26 -12.93 7.71
C TRP A 85 -2.27 -11.81 7.38
N VAL A 86 -1.45 -12.00 6.35
CA VAL A 86 -0.50 -10.98 5.89
C VAL A 86 -1.23 -9.72 5.40
N LEU A 87 -2.26 -9.86 4.56
CA LEU A 87 -3.05 -8.74 4.04
C LEU A 87 -3.69 -7.92 5.17
N ARG A 88 -4.28 -8.59 6.17
CA ARG A 88 -4.88 -7.92 7.36
C ARG A 88 -3.83 -7.22 8.21
N ARG A 89 -2.65 -7.82 8.43
CA ARG A 89 -1.55 -7.20 9.18
C ARG A 89 -0.94 -6.00 8.46
N MET A 90 -0.98 -6.00 7.13
CA MET A 90 -0.63 -4.85 6.29
C MET A 90 -1.78 -3.84 6.13
N ARG A 91 -2.91 -4.06 6.81
CA ARG A 91 -4.10 -3.19 6.81
C ARG A 91 -4.61 -2.89 5.39
N HIS A 92 -4.54 -3.89 4.52
CA HIS A 92 -5.20 -3.83 3.22
C HIS A 92 -6.73 -3.90 3.40
N ILE A 93 -7.44 -3.38 2.41
CA ILE A 93 -8.89 -3.23 2.44
C ILE A 93 -9.51 -4.41 1.70
N GLU A 94 -10.38 -5.13 2.40
CA GLU A 94 -11.13 -6.25 1.85
C GLU A 94 -12.28 -5.75 0.98
N VAL A 95 -12.40 -6.27 -0.24
CA VAL A 95 -13.47 -5.92 -1.18
C VAL A 95 -14.39 -7.11 -1.37
N ASP A 96 -15.58 -7.03 -0.78
CA ASP A 96 -16.69 -7.90 -1.13
C ASP A 96 -17.37 -7.38 -2.40
N MET A 97 -17.27 -8.14 -3.48
CA MET A 97 -17.83 -7.77 -4.78
C MET A 97 -19.38 -7.84 -4.81
N THR A 98 -20.00 -8.49 -3.82
CA THR A 98 -21.46 -8.53 -3.65
C THR A 98 -21.99 -7.34 -2.84
N ALA A 99 -21.11 -6.70 -2.05
CA ALA A 99 -21.45 -5.63 -1.11
C ALA A 99 -20.35 -4.54 -1.04
N GLY A 100 -20.02 -3.94 -2.19
CA GLY A 100 -18.86 -3.04 -2.32
C GLY A 100 -18.92 -1.71 -1.53
N ALA A 101 -20.09 -1.31 -1.03
CA ALA A 101 -20.27 -0.06 -0.29
C ALA A 101 -19.42 0.02 0.99
N ALA A 102 -19.26 -1.11 1.69
CA ALA A 102 -18.42 -1.18 2.89
C ALA A 102 -16.95 -0.92 2.56
N ALA A 103 -16.42 -1.56 1.52
CA ALA A 103 -15.04 -1.38 1.08
C ALA A 103 -14.74 0.07 0.66
N TYR A 104 -15.73 0.74 0.03
CA TYR A 104 -15.63 2.16 -0.29
C TYR A 104 -15.53 3.04 0.98
N ALA A 105 -16.39 2.80 1.97
CA ALA A 105 -16.34 3.53 3.22
C ALA A 105 -14.99 3.37 3.95
N ASP A 106 -14.46 2.15 3.98
CA ASP A 106 -13.14 1.84 4.55
C ASP A 106 -12.00 2.55 3.80
N ALA A 107 -12.06 2.59 2.47
CA ALA A 107 -11.09 3.31 1.64
C ALA A 107 -11.11 4.82 1.92
N VAL A 108 -12.30 5.42 2.03
CA VAL A 108 -12.45 6.83 2.37
C VAL A 108 -11.94 7.12 3.78
N ALA A 109 -12.23 6.25 4.75
CA ALA A 109 -11.73 6.39 6.12
C ALA A 109 -10.19 6.34 6.17
N ALA A 110 -9.58 5.39 5.47
CA ALA A 110 -8.13 5.27 5.35
C ALA A 110 -7.50 6.51 4.70
N LEU A 111 -8.12 7.05 3.64
CA LEU A 111 -7.65 8.25 2.94
C LEU A 111 -7.71 9.50 3.84
N ARG A 112 -8.80 9.67 4.60
CA ARG A 112 -8.96 10.77 5.57
C ARG A 112 -7.96 10.67 6.71
N ALA A 113 -7.74 9.47 7.26
CA ALA A 113 -6.73 9.25 8.30
C ALA A 113 -5.33 9.62 7.81
N ALA A 114 -4.95 9.23 6.58
CA ALA A 114 -3.69 9.63 5.96
C ALA A 114 -3.58 11.16 5.79
N SER A 115 -4.67 11.82 5.41
CA SER A 115 -4.73 13.27 5.24
C SER A 115 -4.56 14.03 6.57
N SER A 116 -5.17 13.55 7.65
CA SER A 116 -5.02 14.15 8.98
C SER A 116 -3.58 14.06 9.54
N SER A 117 -2.82 13.05 9.14
CA SER A 117 -1.40 12.91 9.50
C SER A 117 -0.46 13.91 8.81
N ALA A 118 -0.99 14.67 7.85
CA ALA A 118 -0.27 15.72 7.12
C ALA A 118 -0.40 17.09 7.79
N SER A 119 -1.57 17.41 8.35
CA SER A 119 -1.81 18.69 9.02
C SER A 119 -0.93 18.88 10.25
N SER A 120 -0.58 17.80 10.95
CA SER A 120 0.36 17.83 12.09
C SER A 120 1.82 18.06 11.70
N ARG A 121 2.20 17.85 10.43
CA ARG A 121 3.55 18.12 9.91
C ARG A 121 3.73 19.55 9.40
N ARG A 122 2.66 20.29 9.14
CA ARG A 122 2.70 21.67 8.62
C ARG A 122 2.71 22.75 9.72
N ARG A 123 2.57 22.36 10.99
CA ARG A 123 2.54 23.24 12.17
C ARG A 123 3.77 23.09 13.08
N ALA A 124 4.81 22.40 12.63
CA ALA A 124 6.04 22.14 13.37
C ALA A 124 7.26 22.57 12.56
#